data_AF-A0A1Y5TW53-F1
#
_entry.id   AF-A0A1Y5TW53-F1
#
_cell.length_a   1.000
_cell.length_b   1.000
_cell.length_c   1.000
_cell.angle_alpha   90.00
_cell.angle_beta   90.00
_cell.angle_gamma   90.00
#
_symmetry.space_group_name_H-M   'P 1'
#
loop_
_entity.id
_entity.type
_entity.pdbx_description
1 polymer ?
#
loop_
_entity_poly.entity_id
_entity_poly.type
_entity_poly.pdbx_seq_one_letter_code
_entity_poly.pdbx_strand_id
1 'polypeptide(L)'
;MAGYLFVMNQERDRREACADKLLAIYRDINVFLLEHSQDGLYLFNEFGLAEAVFTPMFKRFWFLDYYEDFRVPDTPEYLRVLAWRDACMSHPATQQVAREEIVKLYFDYALGAGNGALVDGRSVSSFAFTPHWKDRPWPPREKYAGTPTDEALGLVA
;
A
#
# COMPACT_ATOMS: atom_id res chain seq x y z
N MET A 1 5.06 1.71 -9.61
CA MET A 1 5.27 0.26 -9.75
C MET A 1 6.02 -0.37 -8.58
N ALA A 2 7.10 0.24 -8.06
CA ALA A 2 7.94 -0.36 -7.00
C ALA A 2 7.19 -0.95 -5.80
N GLY A 3 6.21 -0.23 -5.22
CA GLY A 3 5.44 -0.78 -4.08
C GLY A 3 4.58 -2.00 -4.42
N TYR A 4 4.06 -2.10 -5.66
CA TYR A 4 3.35 -3.30 -6.10
C TYR A 4 4.29 -4.48 -6.32
N LEU A 5 5.45 -4.24 -6.94
CA LEU A 5 6.47 -5.27 -7.09
C LEU A 5 6.98 -5.75 -5.74
N PHE A 6 7.08 -4.84 -4.76
CA PHE A 6 7.48 -5.18 -3.41
C PHE A 6 6.45 -6.12 -2.75
N VAL A 7 5.17 -5.74 -2.70
CA VAL A 7 4.16 -6.62 -2.07
C VAL A 7 4.03 -7.97 -2.80
N MET A 8 4.21 -8.00 -4.12
CA MET A 8 4.15 -9.24 -4.92
C MET A 8 5.39 -10.12 -4.83
N ASN A 9 6.51 -9.61 -4.33
CA ASN A 9 7.74 -10.37 -4.20
C ASN A 9 7.54 -11.62 -3.32
N GLN A 10 7.80 -12.81 -3.86
CA GLN A 10 7.78 -14.08 -3.11
C GLN A 10 9.19 -14.57 -2.70
N GLU A 11 10.25 -13.85 -3.10
CA GLU A 11 11.65 -14.18 -2.81
C GLU A 11 12.13 -13.41 -1.57
N ARG A 12 12.15 -14.05 -0.39
CA ARG A 12 12.40 -13.38 0.90
C ARG A 12 13.74 -12.63 0.95
N ASP A 13 14.77 -13.13 0.30
CA ASP A 13 16.09 -12.52 0.17
C ASP A 13 16.10 -11.24 -0.68
N ARG A 14 15.09 -11.04 -1.53
CA ARG A 14 14.93 -9.83 -2.36
C ARG A 14 14.13 -8.71 -1.69
N ARG A 15 13.63 -8.94 -0.46
CA ARG A 15 12.83 -7.96 0.30
C ARG A 15 13.51 -6.60 0.40
N GLU A 16 14.77 -6.56 0.86
CA GLU A 16 15.52 -5.30 1.02
C GLU A 16 15.72 -4.57 -0.30
N ALA A 17 16.04 -5.28 -1.38
CA ALA A 17 16.20 -4.68 -2.70
C ALA A 17 14.90 -4.05 -3.23
N CYS A 18 13.74 -4.60 -2.86
CA CYS A 18 12.44 -4.01 -3.15
C CYS A 18 12.18 -2.75 -2.30
N ALA A 19 12.50 -2.80 -1.00
CA ALA A 19 12.40 -1.67 -0.09
C ALA A 19 13.25 -0.48 -0.55
N ASP A 20 14.52 -0.72 -0.91
CA ASP A 20 15.47 0.30 -1.37
C ASP A 20 14.97 1.03 -2.62
N LYS A 21 14.38 0.31 -3.58
CA LYS A 21 13.78 0.91 -4.78
C LYS A 21 12.62 1.83 -4.45
N LEU A 22 11.79 1.44 -3.49
CA LEU A 22 10.67 2.29 -3.07
C LEU A 22 11.17 3.50 -2.28
N LEU A 23 12.17 3.32 -1.40
CA LEU A 23 12.81 4.41 -0.65
C LEU A 23 13.48 5.43 -1.58
N ALA A 24 14.11 4.98 -2.68
CA ALA A 24 14.65 5.88 -3.70
C ALA A 24 13.58 6.81 -4.27
N ILE A 25 12.40 6.29 -4.61
CA ILE A 25 11.28 7.09 -5.10
C ILE A 25 10.81 8.10 -4.04
N TYR A 26 10.74 7.70 -2.76
CA TYR A 26 10.41 8.64 -1.70
C TYR A 26 11.45 9.78 -1.56
N ARG A 27 12.74 9.49 -1.72
CA ARG A 27 13.80 10.53 -1.74
C ARG A 27 13.62 11.48 -2.91
N ASP A 28 13.34 10.95 -4.11
CA ASP A 28 13.12 11.78 -5.30
C ASP A 28 11.93 12.73 -5.13
N ILE A 29 10.82 12.23 -4.56
CA ILE A 29 9.65 13.06 -4.23
C ILE A 29 10.01 14.10 -3.16
N ASN A 30 10.78 13.71 -2.14
CA ASN A 30 11.21 14.62 -1.08
C ASN A 30 12.04 15.78 -1.65
N VAL A 31 13.01 15.49 -2.52
CA VAL A 31 13.83 16.50 -3.20
C VAL A 31 12.95 17.43 -4.03
N PHE A 32 12.04 16.89 -4.84
CA PHE A 32 11.10 17.69 -5.63
C PHE A 32 10.24 18.63 -4.76
N LEU A 33 9.73 18.14 -3.63
CA LEU A 33 8.92 18.95 -2.72
C LEU A 33 9.74 20.04 -2.03
N LEU A 34 11.00 19.77 -1.67
CA LEU A 34 11.89 20.78 -1.09
C LEU A 34 12.19 21.91 -2.09
N GLU A 35 12.37 21.59 -3.37
CA GLU A 35 12.63 22.59 -4.42
C GLU A 35 11.41 23.48 -4.72
N HIS A 36 10.20 22.94 -4.62
CA HIS A 36 8.99 23.63 -5.09
C HIS A 36 8.04 24.10 -3.98
N SER A 37 8.08 23.49 -2.80
CA SER A 37 7.17 23.78 -1.68
C SER A 37 7.80 23.36 -0.37
N GLN A 38 8.93 23.95 0.01
CA GLN A 38 9.69 23.54 1.19
C GLN A 38 8.84 23.55 2.47
N ASP A 39 8.10 24.64 2.69
CA ASP A 39 7.36 24.88 3.94
C ASP A 39 5.83 24.72 3.78
N GLY A 40 5.36 24.35 2.58
CA GLY A 40 3.94 24.20 2.28
C GLY A 40 3.34 22.91 2.83
N LEU A 41 2.06 22.95 3.18
CA LEU A 41 1.33 21.74 3.59
C LEU A 41 1.14 20.77 2.40
N TYR A 42 0.74 21.32 1.25
CA TYR A 42 0.58 20.63 -0.02
C TYR A 42 1.67 21.06 -1.01
N LEU A 43 1.62 20.57 -2.26
CA LEU A 43 2.53 21.03 -3.31
C LEU A 43 2.29 22.53 -3.61
N PHE A 44 1.04 22.97 -3.55
CA PHE A 44 0.65 24.38 -3.63
C PHE A 44 -0.24 24.73 -2.43
N ASN A 45 -1.02 25.81 -2.54
CA ASN A 45 -1.78 26.33 -1.41
C ASN A 45 -2.95 25.43 -0.96
N GLU A 46 -3.43 24.54 -1.84
CA GLU A 46 -4.62 23.71 -1.61
C GLU A 46 -4.38 22.26 -2.07
N PHE A 47 -5.25 21.34 -1.63
CA PHE A 47 -5.26 19.96 -2.10
C PHE A 47 -5.61 19.94 -3.59
N GLY A 48 -4.64 19.62 -4.44
CA GLY A 48 -4.75 19.75 -5.89
C GLY A 48 -4.55 18.43 -6.64
N LEU A 49 -4.15 18.56 -7.91
CA LEU A 49 -3.95 17.42 -8.80
C LEU A 49 -2.90 16.44 -8.28
N ALA A 50 -1.77 16.94 -7.75
CA ALA A 50 -0.71 16.09 -7.23
C ALA A 50 -1.21 15.24 -6.06
N GLU A 51 -1.86 15.86 -5.09
CA GLU A 51 -2.42 15.18 -3.92
C GLU A 51 -3.51 14.17 -4.34
N ALA A 52 -4.38 14.54 -5.28
CA ALA A 52 -5.42 13.65 -5.80
C ALA A 52 -4.85 12.39 -6.47
N VAL A 53 -3.70 12.51 -7.17
CA VAL A 53 -3.02 11.39 -7.83
C VAL A 53 -2.24 10.53 -6.84
N PHE A 54 -1.52 11.14 -5.89
CA PHE A 54 -0.63 10.42 -4.98
C PHE A 54 -1.35 9.84 -3.75
N THR A 55 -2.44 10.44 -3.27
CA THR A 55 -3.15 9.92 -2.09
C THR A 55 -3.59 8.46 -2.25
N PRO A 56 -4.23 8.04 -3.36
CA PRO A 56 -4.57 6.64 -3.56
C PRO A 56 -3.35 5.72 -3.59
N MET A 57 -2.19 6.20 -4.05
CA MET A 57 -0.95 5.41 -4.04
C MET A 57 -0.44 5.18 -2.61
N PHE A 58 -0.45 6.22 -1.78
CA PHE A 58 -0.08 6.11 -0.36
C PHE A 58 -1.03 5.18 0.40
N LYS A 59 -2.34 5.28 0.16
CA LYS A 59 -3.35 4.38 0.74
C LYS A 59 -3.10 2.92 0.37
N ARG A 60 -2.82 2.65 -0.91
CA ARG A 60 -2.52 1.28 -1.33
C ARG A 60 -1.32 0.71 -0.59
N PHE A 61 -0.28 1.49 -0.35
CA PHE A 61 0.90 1.03 0.38
C PHE A 61 0.68 0.72 1.86
N TRP A 62 -0.53 0.87 2.40
CA TRP A 62 -0.90 0.23 3.68
C TRP A 62 -0.69 -1.29 3.68
N PHE A 63 -0.76 -1.96 2.52
CA PHE A 63 -0.40 -3.37 2.43
C PHE A 63 1.09 -3.62 2.74
N LEU A 64 1.99 -2.66 2.52
CA LEU A 64 3.43 -2.83 2.79
C LEU A 64 3.72 -2.72 4.29
N ASP A 65 3.05 -1.79 4.98
CA ASP A 65 3.08 -1.76 6.45
C ASP A 65 2.54 -3.07 7.04
N TYR A 66 1.43 -3.59 6.50
CA TYR A 66 0.80 -4.79 7.06
C TYR A 66 1.58 -6.09 6.78
N TYR A 67 1.93 -6.35 5.51
CA TYR A 67 2.52 -7.63 5.06
C TYR A 67 4.04 -7.64 5.01
N GLU A 68 4.67 -6.47 4.92
CA GLU A 68 6.14 -6.36 4.82
C GLU A 68 6.75 -5.67 6.03
N ASP A 69 5.96 -5.13 6.98
CA ASP A 69 6.45 -4.27 8.06
C ASP A 69 7.32 -3.11 7.55
N PHE A 70 6.99 -2.60 6.36
CA PHE A 70 7.75 -1.53 5.72
C PHE A 70 7.31 -0.16 6.22
N ARG A 71 8.30 0.66 6.58
CA ARG A 71 8.11 2.07 6.92
C ARG A 71 9.16 2.93 6.21
N VAL A 72 8.74 4.10 5.75
CA VAL A 72 9.68 5.14 5.31
C VAL A 72 10.37 5.70 6.57
N PRO A 73 11.71 5.73 6.63
CA PRO A 73 12.44 6.25 7.78
C PRO A 73 12.11 7.71 8.07
N ASP A 74 12.08 8.06 9.35
CA ASP A 74 11.92 9.44 9.83
C ASP A 74 13.28 10.15 9.88
N THR A 75 13.90 10.31 8.70
CA THR A 75 15.21 10.93 8.52
C THR A 75 15.12 12.11 7.54
N PRO A 76 16.06 13.08 7.59
CA PRO A 76 15.97 14.33 6.82
C PRO A 76 15.66 14.18 5.33
N GLU A 77 16.15 13.12 4.69
CA GLU A 77 15.91 12.80 3.29
C GLU A 77 14.46 12.34 2.96
N TYR A 78 13.59 12.20 3.96
CA TYR A 78 12.17 11.87 3.80
C TYR A 78 11.19 12.79 4.53
N LEU A 79 11.65 13.71 5.38
CA LEU A 79 10.76 14.49 6.25
C LEU A 79 9.68 15.26 5.49
N ARG A 80 10.04 15.87 4.34
CA ARG A 80 9.10 16.68 3.57
C ARG A 80 8.04 15.83 2.87
N VAL A 81 8.41 14.69 2.30
CA VAL A 81 7.45 13.75 1.70
C VAL A 81 6.58 13.07 2.76
N LEU A 82 7.10 12.80 3.97
CA LEU A 82 6.31 12.30 5.08
C LEU A 82 5.24 13.31 5.51
N ALA A 83 5.60 14.58 5.71
CA ALA A 83 4.65 15.64 6.02
C ALA A 83 3.58 15.80 4.92
N TRP A 84 4.00 15.77 3.65
CA TRP A 84 3.07 15.84 2.51
C TRP A 84 2.10 14.66 2.47
N ARG A 85 2.62 13.44 2.66
CA ARG A 85 1.83 12.22 2.71
C ARG A 85 0.80 12.31 3.82
N ASP A 86 1.20 12.73 5.02
CA ASP A 86 0.28 12.81 6.16
C ASP A 86 -0.82 13.86 5.94
N ALA A 87 -0.49 14.99 5.27
CA ALA A 87 -1.47 15.99 4.84
C ALA A 87 -2.45 15.45 3.78
N CYS A 88 -1.94 14.68 2.81
CA CYS A 88 -2.76 13.99 1.80
C CYS A 88 -3.75 13.02 2.44
N MET A 89 -3.25 12.19 3.37
CA MET A 89 -3.99 11.09 3.99
C MET A 89 -5.02 11.56 5.02
N SER A 90 -4.84 12.75 5.61
CA SER A 90 -5.77 13.36 6.57
C SER A 90 -6.86 14.22 5.91
N HIS A 91 -6.74 14.54 4.62
CA HIS A 91 -7.70 15.40 3.94
C HIS A 91 -9.11 14.77 3.89
N PRO A 92 -10.19 15.50 4.23
CA PRO A 92 -11.56 14.95 4.35
C PRO A 92 -12.07 14.24 3.10
N ALA A 93 -11.72 14.74 1.90
CA ALA A 93 -12.13 14.14 0.63
C ALA A 93 -11.48 12.78 0.33
N THR A 94 -10.65 12.25 1.24
CA THR A 94 -9.92 11.00 1.05
C THR A 94 -10.44 9.89 1.97
N GLN A 95 -11.47 10.12 2.77
CA GLN A 95 -11.96 9.17 3.79
C GLN A 95 -12.74 7.95 3.24
N GLN A 96 -12.98 7.86 1.93
CA GLN A 96 -13.81 6.83 1.31
C GLN A 96 -13.24 5.39 1.34
N VAL A 97 -11.91 5.24 1.48
CA VAL A 97 -11.23 3.93 1.51
C VAL A 97 -10.49 3.74 2.82
N ALA A 98 -10.72 2.58 3.45
CA ALA A 98 -10.15 2.21 4.74
C ALA A 98 -8.87 1.35 4.61
N ARG A 99 -8.04 1.37 5.66
CA ARG A 99 -6.83 0.52 5.74
C ARG A 99 -7.16 -0.96 5.66
N GLU A 100 -8.18 -1.38 6.41
CA GLU A 100 -8.65 -2.77 6.44
C GLU A 100 -9.11 -3.26 5.06
N GLU A 101 -9.85 -2.41 4.34
CA GLU A 101 -10.29 -2.69 2.98
C GLU A 101 -9.10 -2.93 2.05
N ILE A 102 -8.11 -2.03 2.03
CA ILE A 102 -6.90 -2.22 1.20
C ILE A 102 -6.17 -3.50 1.57
N VAL A 103 -5.96 -3.76 2.87
CA VAL A 103 -5.25 -4.96 3.31
C VAL A 103 -5.98 -6.23 2.83
N LYS A 104 -7.30 -6.31 3.05
CA LYS A 104 -8.10 -7.48 2.68
C LYS A 104 -8.18 -7.68 1.17
N LEU A 105 -8.46 -6.62 0.40
CA LEU A 105 -8.65 -6.74 -1.05
C LEU A 105 -7.35 -7.00 -1.80
N TYR A 106 -6.20 -6.55 -1.28
CA TYR A 106 -4.90 -6.77 -1.91
C TYR A 106 -4.16 -8.02 -1.38
N PHE A 107 -4.83 -8.92 -0.67
CA PHE A 107 -4.14 -10.10 -0.11
C PHE A 107 -3.52 -11.00 -1.20
N ASP A 108 -4.19 -11.21 -2.34
CA ASP A 108 -3.61 -12.03 -3.41
C ASP A 108 -2.35 -11.39 -4.03
N TYR A 109 -2.25 -10.04 -4.01
CA TYR A 109 -1.01 -9.36 -4.39
C TYR A 109 0.12 -9.72 -3.42
N ALA A 110 -0.15 -9.89 -2.12
CA ALA A 110 0.87 -10.31 -1.16
C ALA A 110 1.41 -11.73 -1.44
N LEU A 111 0.65 -12.53 -2.18
CA LEU A 111 1.01 -13.88 -2.64
C LEU A 111 1.52 -13.90 -4.09
N GLY A 112 1.82 -12.74 -4.68
CA GLY A 112 2.39 -12.62 -6.02
C GLY A 112 1.35 -12.63 -7.16
N ALA A 113 0.06 -12.69 -6.86
CA ALA A 113 -1.02 -12.70 -7.84
C ALA A 113 -1.63 -11.29 -8.01
N GLY A 114 -1.10 -10.56 -9.00
CA GLY A 114 -1.59 -9.23 -9.35
C GLY A 114 -2.75 -9.23 -10.34
N ASN A 115 -3.42 -8.08 -10.48
CA ASN A 115 -4.40 -7.78 -11.55
C ASN A 115 -5.58 -8.76 -11.63
N GLY A 116 -6.01 -9.31 -10.49
CA GLY A 116 -7.12 -10.27 -10.43
C GLY A 116 -6.74 -11.70 -10.80
N ALA A 117 -5.45 -12.01 -10.96
CA ALA A 117 -5.00 -13.38 -11.04
C ALA A 117 -5.36 -14.16 -9.76
N LEU A 118 -5.63 -15.45 -9.89
CA LEU A 118 -5.88 -16.35 -8.76
C LEU A 118 -4.57 -17.00 -8.33
N VAL A 119 -4.41 -17.11 -7.01
CA VAL A 119 -3.33 -17.89 -6.40
C VAL A 119 -3.66 -19.38 -6.56
N ASP A 120 -2.65 -20.21 -6.78
CA ASP A 120 -2.85 -21.66 -6.90
C ASP A 120 -3.60 -22.23 -5.69
N GLY A 121 -4.61 -23.07 -5.96
CA GLY A 121 -5.47 -23.67 -4.94
C GLY A 121 -6.62 -22.78 -4.45
N ARG A 122 -6.76 -21.55 -4.95
CA ARG A 122 -7.89 -20.66 -4.65
C ARG A 122 -8.91 -20.66 -5.78
N SER A 123 -10.18 -20.50 -5.44
CA SER A 123 -11.30 -20.39 -6.39
C SER A 123 -11.89 -18.98 -6.47
N VAL A 124 -11.62 -18.12 -5.47
CA VAL A 124 -12.17 -16.77 -5.37
C VAL A 124 -11.05 -15.76 -5.15
N SER A 125 -11.05 -14.65 -5.90
CA SER A 125 -10.10 -13.57 -5.66
C SER A 125 -10.45 -12.82 -4.37
N SER A 126 -9.43 -12.38 -3.64
CA SER A 126 -9.53 -11.40 -2.56
C SER A 126 -10.23 -10.09 -2.99
N PHE A 127 -10.23 -9.75 -4.28
CA PHE A 127 -10.97 -8.62 -4.85
C PHE A 127 -12.47 -8.88 -5.10
N ALA A 128 -12.98 -10.08 -4.84
CA ALA A 128 -14.41 -10.36 -5.02
C ALA A 128 -15.26 -9.35 -4.25
N PHE A 129 -16.43 -8.96 -4.78
CA PHE A 129 -17.30 -8.00 -4.10
C PHE A 129 -18.10 -8.62 -2.95
N THR A 130 -18.34 -9.94 -3.01
CA THR A 130 -19.11 -10.71 -2.04
C THR A 130 -18.35 -11.97 -1.63
N PRO A 131 -18.33 -12.37 -0.35
CA PRO A 131 -18.83 -11.65 0.83
C PRO A 131 -18.17 -10.28 1.03
N HIS A 132 -18.83 -9.29 1.63
CA HIS A 132 -18.27 -7.94 1.72
C HIS A 132 -17.02 -7.93 2.64
N TRP A 133 -16.00 -7.11 2.32
CA TRP A 133 -14.72 -7.13 3.06
C TRP A 133 -14.87 -6.90 4.57
N LYS A 134 -15.89 -6.13 4.98
CA LYS A 134 -16.21 -5.87 6.40
C LYS A 134 -16.56 -7.13 7.18
N ASP A 135 -17.08 -8.14 6.50
CA ASP A 135 -17.55 -9.39 7.12
C ASP A 135 -16.47 -10.49 7.10
N ARG A 136 -15.33 -10.21 6.44
CA ARG A 136 -14.20 -11.15 6.34
C ARG A 136 -13.27 -11.05 7.55
N PRO A 137 -12.55 -12.12 7.93
CA PRO A 137 -11.45 -12.01 8.89
C PRO A 137 -10.29 -11.19 8.32
N TRP A 138 -9.39 -10.71 9.20
CA TRP A 138 -8.12 -10.16 8.74
C TRP A 138 -7.24 -11.27 8.16
N PRO A 139 -6.62 -11.06 6.98
CA PRO A 139 -5.67 -12.02 6.43
C PRO A 139 -4.40 -12.10 7.29
N PRO A 140 -3.64 -13.21 7.24
CA PRO A 140 -2.39 -13.32 7.97
C PRO A 140 -1.39 -12.25 7.51
N ARG A 141 -0.67 -11.67 8.47
CA ARG A 141 0.39 -10.68 8.18
C ARG A 141 1.60 -11.30 7.50
N GLU A 142 2.00 -12.49 7.96
CA GLU A 142 3.17 -13.18 7.46
C GLU A 142 2.87 -13.81 6.10
N LYS A 143 3.17 -13.07 5.03
CA LYS A 143 2.85 -13.49 3.65
C LYS A 143 3.70 -14.67 3.14
N TYR A 144 4.85 -14.96 3.76
CA TYR A 144 5.71 -16.09 3.40
C TYR A 144 5.35 -17.40 4.14
N ALA A 145 4.37 -17.39 5.05
CA ALA A 145 3.95 -18.57 5.82
C ALA A 145 3.10 -19.58 5.01
N GLY A 146 2.73 -19.24 3.78
CA GLY A 146 1.90 -20.07 2.90
C GLY A 146 0.56 -19.40 2.55
N THR A 147 -0.28 -20.15 1.82
CA THR A 147 -1.53 -19.64 1.24
C THR A 147 -2.74 -20.14 2.04
N PRO A 148 -3.49 -19.24 2.72
CA PRO A 148 -4.78 -19.57 3.33
C PRO A 148 -5.82 -20.01 2.29
N THR A 149 -6.79 -20.83 2.72
CA THR A 149 -7.92 -21.23 1.86
C THR A 149 -8.93 -20.10 1.67
N ASP A 150 -9.87 -20.27 0.74
CA ASP A 150 -10.97 -19.31 0.53
C ASP A 150 -11.84 -19.16 1.81
N GLU A 151 -12.11 -20.25 2.52
CA GLU A 151 -12.87 -20.26 3.78
C GLU A 151 -12.15 -19.50 4.88
N ALA A 152 -10.83 -19.71 5.02
CA ALA A 152 -10.01 -19.04 6.02
C ALA A 152 -9.96 -17.51 5.82
N LEU A 153 -10.14 -17.05 4.57
CA LEU A 153 -10.22 -15.64 4.21
C LEU A 153 -11.67 -15.09 4.21
N GLY A 154 -12.67 -15.92 4.49
CA GLY A 154 -14.09 -15.56 4.43
C GLY A 154 -14.54 -15.16 3.02
N LEU A 155 -13.97 -15.79 1.98
CA LEU A 155 -14.31 -15.52 0.58
C LEU A 155 -15.47 -16.38 0.06
N VAL A 156 -15.83 -17.42 0.80
CA VAL A 156 -16.97 -18.29 0.55
C VAL A 156 -17.84 -18.36 1.81
N ALA A 157 -19.13 -18.62 1.61
CA ALA A 157 -20.12 -18.73 2.68
C ALA A 157 -20.17 -20.13 3.30
#